data_AF-A0ABD5QBK7-F1
#
_entry.id   AF-A0ABD5QBK7-F1
#
_cell.length_a   1.000
_cell.length_b   1.000
_cell.length_c   1.000
_cell.angle_alpha   90.00
_cell.angle_beta   90.00
_cell.angle_gamma   90.00
#
_symmetry.space_group_name_H-M   'P 1'
#
loop_
_entity.id
_entity.type
_entity.pdbx_description
1 polymer ?
#
loop_
_entity_poly.entity_id
_entity_poly.type
_entity_poly.pdbx_seq_one_letter_code
_entity_poly.pdbx_strand_id
1 'polypeptide(L)'
;MRVVDARVDWKEDVGNDPVLYVLADEISQLDEMRFERHEDGLWYAERDGLARYFSWSGPGNEGGFSGQCYAITTVDGEEVTLKGPWSSRAGVFNKRGFGPVVDVRLTTDPEGFERGRTFRGRSITLRQAKTAADIVGGCHLESEIRFNAEEPYWVVRGNGGGG
;
A
#
# COMPACT_ATOMS: atom_id res chain seq x y z
N MET A 1 12.64 2.72 -5.82
CA MET A 1 12.35 2.81 -4.37
C MET A 1 13.20 1.83 -3.58
N ARG A 2 14.02 2.36 -2.66
CA ARG A 2 14.73 1.61 -1.62
C ARG A 2 14.31 2.15 -0.24
N VAL A 3 14.14 1.25 0.72
CA VAL A 3 13.91 1.62 2.12
C VAL A 3 15.21 2.15 2.72
N VAL A 4 15.15 3.36 3.25
CA VAL A 4 16.27 4.06 3.90
C VAL A 4 16.20 3.88 5.41
N ASP A 5 15.00 4.04 5.98
CA ASP A 5 14.75 3.90 7.41
C ASP A 5 13.29 3.47 7.65
N ALA A 6 13.00 2.93 8.83
CA ALA A 6 11.67 2.49 9.20
C ALA A 6 11.43 2.59 10.71
N ARG A 7 10.17 2.73 11.09
CA ARG A 7 9.72 2.68 12.50
C ARG A 7 8.30 2.12 12.58
N VAL A 8 7.94 1.58 13.73
CA VAL A 8 6.58 1.11 14.00
C VAL A 8 5.88 2.06 14.94
N ASP A 9 4.66 2.43 14.59
CA ASP A 9 3.69 3.04 15.49
C ASP A 9 2.82 1.92 16.04
N TRP A 10 3.09 1.50 17.28
CA TRP A 10 2.48 0.34 17.90
C TRP A 10 1.01 0.51 18.29
N LYS A 11 0.49 1.74 18.22
CA LYS A 11 -0.92 2.05 18.55
C LYS A 11 -1.37 1.55 19.92
N GLU A 12 -0.47 1.47 20.90
CA GLU A 12 -0.73 0.86 22.23
C GLU A 12 -1.96 1.45 22.96
N ASP A 13 -2.25 2.74 22.74
CA ASP A 13 -3.35 3.44 23.40
C ASP A 13 -4.70 3.34 22.67
N VAL A 14 -4.77 2.66 21.53
CA VAL A 14 -5.98 2.56 20.70
C VAL A 14 -6.18 1.15 20.14
N GLY A 15 -7.42 0.75 19.87
CA GLY A 15 -7.74 -0.56 19.29
C GLY A 15 -7.38 -0.74 17.81
N ASN A 16 -6.44 0.03 17.27
CA ASN A 16 -5.98 -0.09 15.89
C ASN A 16 -4.72 -0.94 15.82
N ASP A 17 -4.49 -1.61 14.70
CA ASP A 17 -3.25 -2.35 14.50
C ASP A 17 -2.02 -1.43 14.43
N PRO A 18 -0.85 -1.96 14.85
CA PRO A 18 0.43 -1.33 14.58
C PRO A 18 0.63 -0.99 13.10
N VAL A 19 1.25 0.15 12.83
CA VAL A 19 1.48 0.65 11.47
C VAL A 19 2.97 0.83 11.21
N LEU A 20 3.43 0.32 10.08
CA LEU A 20 4.80 0.51 9.61
C LEU A 20 4.96 1.86 8.90
N TYR A 21 5.88 2.67 9.38
CA TYR A 21 6.28 3.94 8.80
C TYR A 21 7.62 3.75 8.10
N VAL A 22 7.71 4.18 6.84
CA VAL A 22 8.83 3.90 5.95
C VAL A 22 9.35 5.20 5.36
N LEU A 23 10.65 5.42 5.50
CA LEU A 23 11.39 6.42 4.73
C LEU A 23 11.99 5.73 3.50
N ALA A 24 11.66 6.22 2.32
CA ALA A 24 12.26 5.79 1.06
C ALA A 24 13.13 6.89 0.47
N ASP A 25 14.09 6.52 -0.38
CA ASP A 25 14.88 7.48 -1.15
C ASP A 25 14.07 8.15 -2.26
N GLU A 26 13.22 7.38 -2.94
CA GLU A 26 12.35 7.84 -4.01
C GLU A 26 11.05 7.03 -4.07
N ILE A 27 10.01 7.61 -4.67
CA ILE A 27 8.71 6.96 -4.87
C ILE A 27 8.32 7.16 -6.34
N SER A 28 8.03 6.05 -7.03
CA SER A 28 7.57 6.11 -8.41
C SER A 28 6.26 6.89 -8.52
N GLN A 29 6.17 7.71 -9.57
CA GLN A 29 4.98 8.45 -9.94
C GLN A 29 4.01 7.56 -10.73
N LEU A 30 2.79 8.07 -10.92
CA LEU A 30 1.71 7.29 -11.53
C LEU A 30 1.95 7.00 -13.03
N ASP A 31 2.53 7.95 -13.74
CA ASP A 31 2.90 7.87 -15.17
C ASP A 31 4.04 6.89 -15.45
N GLU A 32 4.87 6.63 -14.43
CA GLU A 32 5.91 5.61 -14.47
C GLU A 32 5.35 4.19 -14.29
N MET A 33 4.10 4.05 -13.85
CA MET A 33 3.50 2.75 -13.56
C MET A 33 2.77 2.16 -14.77
N ARG A 34 2.67 0.83 -14.79
CA ARG A 34 1.97 0.08 -15.83
C ARG A 34 0.90 -0.78 -15.17
N PHE A 35 -0.35 -0.50 -15.50
CA PHE A 35 -1.50 -1.08 -14.83
C PHE A 35 -2.02 -2.30 -15.60
N GLU A 36 -2.18 -3.39 -14.86
CA GLU A 36 -2.98 -4.53 -15.28
C GLU A 36 -4.43 -4.33 -14.83
N ARG A 37 -5.37 -4.70 -15.69
CA ARG A 37 -6.81 -4.67 -15.40
C ARG A 37 -7.32 -6.09 -15.17
N HIS A 38 -7.99 -6.28 -14.05
CA HIS A 38 -8.76 -7.49 -13.75
C HIS A 38 -10.22 -7.36 -14.19
N GLU A 39 -10.87 -8.49 -14.47
CA GLU A 39 -12.25 -8.58 -14.99
C GLU A 39 -13.31 -7.94 -14.08
N ASP A 40 -13.06 -7.86 -12.78
CA ASP A 40 -13.97 -7.28 -11.79
C ASP A 40 -13.76 -5.78 -11.55
N GLY A 41 -13.01 -5.11 -12.44
CA GLY A 41 -12.76 -3.67 -12.36
C GLY A 41 -11.67 -3.30 -11.36
N LEU A 42 -10.80 -4.23 -10.99
CA LEU A 42 -9.60 -3.93 -10.22
C LEU A 42 -8.45 -3.58 -11.16
N TRP A 43 -7.70 -2.54 -10.80
CA TRP A 43 -6.51 -2.11 -11.51
C TRP A 43 -5.33 -2.19 -10.56
N TYR A 44 -4.24 -2.82 -10.99
CA TYR A 44 -3.04 -3.00 -10.18
C TYR A 44 -1.80 -2.62 -10.97
N ALA A 45 -0.87 -1.91 -10.33
CA ALA A 45 0.47 -1.69 -10.84
C ALA A 45 1.48 -1.85 -9.71
N GLU A 46 2.63 -2.42 -10.05
CA GLU A 46 3.78 -2.46 -9.18
C GLU A 46 4.99 -1.87 -9.90
N ARG A 47 5.76 -1.05 -9.19
CA ARG A 47 7.05 -0.58 -9.68
C ARG A 47 8.00 -0.37 -8.51
N ASP A 48 9.19 -0.95 -8.61
CA ASP A 48 10.27 -0.84 -7.61
C ASP A 48 9.83 -1.18 -6.17
N GLY A 49 8.83 -2.06 -6.03
CA GLY A 49 8.27 -2.46 -4.75
C GLY A 49 7.21 -1.52 -4.16
N LEU A 50 6.85 -0.43 -4.86
CA LEU A 50 5.64 0.35 -4.60
C LEU A 50 4.47 -0.26 -5.37
N ALA A 51 3.36 -0.51 -4.69
CA ALA A 51 2.13 -0.98 -5.30
C ALA A 51 1.08 0.14 -5.34
N ARG A 52 0.36 0.22 -6.46
CA ARG A 52 -0.79 1.10 -6.64
C ARG A 52 -1.95 0.29 -7.17
N TYR A 53 -3.12 0.60 -6.64
CA TYR A 53 -4.32 -0.06 -7.07
C TYR A 53 -5.55 0.82 -6.98
N PHE A 54 -6.51 0.52 -7.84
CA PHE A 54 -7.80 1.20 -7.94
C PHE A 54 -8.92 0.19 -8.12
N SER A 55 -10.11 0.50 -7.58
CA SER A 55 -11.35 -0.16 -7.97
C SER A 55 -12.15 0.79 -8.86
N TRP A 56 -12.31 0.42 -10.13
CA TRP A 56 -13.01 1.20 -11.14
C TRP A 56 -13.55 0.31 -12.26
N SER A 57 -14.87 0.31 -12.40
CA SER A 57 -15.62 -0.56 -13.31
C SER A 57 -16.13 0.14 -14.57
N GLY A 58 -15.78 1.41 -14.78
CA GLY A 58 -16.24 2.22 -15.91
C GLY A 58 -17.14 3.39 -15.51
N PRO A 59 -17.78 4.05 -16.50
CA PRO A 59 -18.75 5.11 -16.26
C PRO A 59 -19.88 4.69 -15.31
N GLY A 60 -20.32 5.60 -14.45
CA GLY A 60 -21.25 5.32 -13.34
C GLY A 60 -20.55 4.96 -12.02
N ASN A 61 -19.21 4.85 -12.02
CA ASN A 61 -18.39 4.59 -10.83
C ASN A 61 -17.43 5.77 -10.52
N GLU A 62 -17.90 7.01 -10.67
CA GLU A 62 -17.08 8.22 -10.52
C GLU A 62 -17.12 8.86 -9.11
N GLY A 63 -17.73 8.18 -8.13
CA GLY A 63 -17.89 8.72 -6.77
C GLY A 63 -16.63 8.67 -5.89
N GLY A 64 -15.64 7.86 -6.27
CA GLY A 64 -14.39 7.70 -5.52
C GLY A 64 -13.44 8.89 -5.68
N PHE A 65 -12.56 9.10 -4.71
CA PHE A 65 -11.62 10.24 -4.65
C PHE A 65 -12.23 11.60 -5.06
N SER A 66 -13.48 11.86 -4.68
CA SER A 66 -14.20 13.09 -5.03
C SER A 66 -14.26 13.38 -6.53
N GLY A 67 -14.31 12.34 -7.37
CA GLY A 67 -14.40 12.47 -8.83
C GLY A 67 -13.08 12.82 -9.53
N GLN A 68 -11.95 12.76 -8.83
CA GLN A 68 -10.64 13.03 -9.42
C GLN A 68 -10.34 12.08 -10.59
N CYS A 69 -9.71 12.62 -11.64
CA CYS A 69 -9.27 11.85 -12.79
C CYS A 69 -7.82 11.39 -12.62
N TYR A 70 -7.57 10.12 -12.89
CA TYR A 70 -6.25 9.50 -12.87
C TYR A 70 -5.94 9.01 -14.28
N ALA A 71 -5.00 9.67 -14.96
CA ALA A 71 -4.44 9.16 -16.20
C ALA A 71 -3.44 8.05 -15.87
N ILE A 72 -3.67 6.86 -16.39
CA ILE A 72 -2.82 5.69 -16.19
C ILE A 72 -2.42 5.10 -17.55
N THR A 73 -1.29 4.42 -17.57
CA THR A 73 -0.85 3.64 -18.73
C THR A 73 -1.00 2.15 -18.40
N THR A 74 -1.59 1.38 -19.29
CA THR A 74 -1.73 -0.08 -19.11
C THR A 74 -0.42 -0.80 -19.42
N VAL A 75 -0.33 -2.09 -19.08
CA VAL A 75 0.80 -2.96 -19.46
C VAL A 75 1.03 -3.03 -20.97
N ASP A 76 -0.03 -2.86 -21.77
CA ASP A 76 0.03 -2.85 -23.24
C ASP A 76 0.34 -1.46 -23.82
N GLY A 77 0.53 -0.45 -22.96
CA GLY A 77 0.84 0.93 -23.35
C GLY A 77 -0.38 1.79 -23.70
N GLU A 78 -1.60 1.31 -23.46
CA GLU A 78 -2.82 2.09 -23.65
C GLU A 78 -2.95 3.16 -22.55
N GLU A 79 -3.35 4.38 -22.93
CA GLU A 79 -3.69 5.42 -21.97
C GLU A 79 -5.17 5.36 -21.59
N VAL A 80 -5.45 5.18 -20.29
CA VAL A 80 -6.79 5.09 -19.75
C VAL A 80 -6.95 6.18 -18.68
N THR A 81 -8.08 6.89 -18.71
CA THR A 81 -8.44 7.83 -17.63
C THR A 81 -9.47 7.20 -16.70
N LEU A 82 -9.06 6.92 -15.47
CA LEU A 82 -9.97 6.49 -14.41
C LEU A 82 -10.58 7.73 -13.74
N LYS A 83 -11.86 7.99 -13.97
CA LYS A 83 -12.57 9.09 -13.33
C LYS A 83 -13.22 8.60 -12.04
N GLY A 84 -12.82 9.19 -10.93
CA GLY A 84 -13.30 8.90 -9.58
C GLY A 84 -13.15 7.46 -9.11
N PRO A 85 -11.98 6.79 -9.30
CA PRO A 85 -11.79 5.44 -8.79
C PRO A 85 -11.90 5.37 -7.27
N TRP A 86 -12.26 4.22 -6.71
CA TRP A 86 -12.22 4.02 -5.26
C TRP A 86 -10.86 3.51 -4.81
N SER A 87 -10.38 4.03 -3.67
CA SER A 87 -9.32 3.37 -2.92
C SER A 87 -9.86 2.05 -2.39
N SER A 88 -9.33 0.94 -2.88
CA SER A 88 -9.56 -0.37 -2.26
C SER A 88 -8.63 -0.55 -1.04
N ARG A 89 -8.31 -1.79 -0.68
CA ARG A 89 -7.45 -2.15 0.44
C ARG A 89 -6.55 -3.34 0.08
N ALA A 90 -5.37 -3.44 0.73
CA ALA A 90 -4.35 -4.44 0.39
C ALA A 90 -4.90 -5.87 0.39
N GLY A 91 -5.76 -6.20 1.37
CA GLY A 91 -6.38 -7.52 1.48
C GLY A 91 -7.18 -7.96 0.26
N VAL A 92 -7.91 -7.05 -0.40
CA VAL A 92 -8.67 -7.35 -1.62
C VAL A 92 -7.72 -7.74 -2.76
N PHE A 93 -6.63 -6.99 -2.93
CA PHE A 93 -5.65 -7.25 -3.98
C PHE A 93 -4.79 -8.49 -3.70
N ASN A 94 -4.41 -8.70 -2.44
CA ASN A 94 -3.74 -9.92 -2.01
C ASN A 94 -4.60 -11.16 -2.27
N LYS A 95 -5.91 -11.10 -1.99
CA LYS A 95 -6.86 -12.19 -2.27
C LYS A 95 -6.95 -12.53 -3.76
N ARG A 96 -6.78 -11.55 -4.64
CA ARG A 96 -6.83 -11.74 -6.10
C ARG A 96 -5.49 -12.11 -6.72
N GLY A 97 -4.45 -12.32 -5.93
CA GLY A 97 -3.16 -12.78 -6.41
C GLY A 97 -2.25 -11.68 -6.97
N PHE A 98 -2.63 -10.41 -6.86
CA PHE A 98 -1.77 -9.27 -7.23
C PHE A 98 -0.65 -9.02 -6.22
N GLY A 99 -0.85 -9.48 -4.98
CA GLY A 99 0.10 -9.31 -3.88
C GLY A 99 1.06 -10.48 -3.69
N PRO A 100 1.71 -10.58 -2.51
CA PRO A 100 1.35 -9.85 -1.29
C PRO A 100 1.91 -8.42 -1.22
N VAL A 101 1.02 -7.47 -0.90
CA VAL A 101 1.31 -6.07 -0.59
C VAL A 101 0.84 -5.73 0.84
N VAL A 102 1.46 -4.70 1.40
CA VAL A 102 1.28 -4.26 2.79
C VAL A 102 1.01 -2.75 2.79
N ASP A 103 -0.04 -2.34 3.49
CA ASP A 103 -0.36 -0.92 3.67
C ASP A 103 0.59 -0.30 4.71
N VAL A 104 1.20 0.84 4.35
CA VAL A 104 2.23 1.53 5.13
C VAL A 104 2.02 3.05 5.13
N ARG A 105 2.72 3.75 6.01
CA ARG A 105 2.90 5.19 5.99
C ARG A 105 4.25 5.52 5.36
N LEU A 106 4.23 6.03 4.13
CA LEU A 106 5.45 6.23 3.32
C LEU A 106 5.77 7.73 3.18
N THR A 107 7.06 8.08 3.26
CA THR A 107 7.59 9.42 2.97
C THR A 107 8.96 9.33 2.31
N THR A 108 9.37 10.40 1.62
CA THR A 108 10.74 10.63 1.11
C THR A 108 11.43 11.80 1.80
N ASP A 109 10.80 12.37 2.83
CA ASP A 109 11.29 13.53 3.57
C ASP A 109 11.92 13.05 4.91
N PRO A 110 13.26 13.06 5.05
CA PRO A 110 13.92 12.61 6.27
C PRO A 110 13.57 13.46 7.50
N GLU A 111 13.47 14.78 7.36
CA GLU A 111 13.12 15.68 8.47
C GLU A 111 11.66 15.44 8.90
N GLY A 112 10.78 15.21 7.93
CA GLY A 112 9.40 14.77 8.17
C GLY A 112 9.32 13.42 8.89
N PHE A 113 10.17 12.47 8.50
CA PHE A 113 10.26 11.15 9.10
C PHE A 113 10.65 11.23 10.58
N GLU A 114 11.74 11.94 10.89
CA GLU A 114 12.22 12.16 12.26
C GLU A 114 11.14 12.79 13.14
N ARG A 115 10.48 13.84 12.64
CA ARG A 115 9.40 14.55 13.35
C ARG A 115 8.08 13.79 13.40
N GLY A 116 7.95 12.70 12.66
CA GLY A 116 6.74 11.91 12.61
C GLY A 116 5.56 12.53 11.89
N ARG A 117 5.82 13.31 10.84
CA ARG A 117 4.80 13.98 10.01
C ARG A 117 5.00 13.72 8.51
N THR A 118 4.15 14.30 7.68
CA THR A 118 4.24 14.29 6.19
C THR A 118 4.16 12.92 5.50
N PHE A 119 3.67 11.89 6.19
CA PHE A 119 3.45 10.57 5.59
C PHE A 119 2.21 10.50 4.72
N ARG A 120 2.28 9.68 3.65
CA ARG A 120 1.13 9.32 2.81
C ARG A 120 0.79 7.84 3.00
N GLY A 121 -0.50 7.52 3.03
CA GLY A 121 -0.96 6.13 2.94
C GLY A 121 -0.60 5.55 1.57
N ARG A 122 0.13 4.44 1.57
CA ARG A 122 0.63 3.72 0.38
C ARG A 122 0.67 2.23 0.65
N SER A 123 0.86 1.46 -0.40
CA SER A 123 1.07 0.02 -0.29
C SER A 123 2.40 -0.32 -0.92
N ILE A 124 3.17 -1.18 -0.26
CA ILE A 124 4.46 -1.68 -0.77
C ILE A 124 4.42 -3.20 -0.81
N THR A 125 5.25 -3.81 -1.65
CA THR A 125 5.38 -5.27 -1.67
C THR A 125 5.77 -5.81 -0.29
N LEU A 126 5.34 -7.04 0.01
CA LEU A 126 5.75 -7.72 1.24
C LEU A 126 7.27 -7.78 1.39
N ARG A 127 8.02 -7.91 0.28
CA ARG A 127 9.48 -7.87 0.30
C ARG A 127 10.02 -6.56 0.89
N GLN A 128 9.55 -5.41 0.38
CA GLN A 128 9.98 -4.11 0.91
C GLN A 128 9.49 -3.89 2.35
N ALA A 129 8.29 -4.37 2.68
CA ALA A 129 7.78 -4.29 4.04
C ALA A 129 8.62 -5.13 5.03
N LYS A 130 9.10 -6.31 4.62
CA LYS A 130 10.04 -7.13 5.40
C LYS A 130 11.37 -6.43 5.59
N THR A 131 11.94 -5.85 4.53
CA THR A 131 13.16 -5.03 4.65
C THR A 131 12.99 -3.89 5.64
N ALA A 132 11.85 -3.19 5.61
CA ALA A 132 11.54 -2.16 6.59
C ALA A 132 11.43 -2.73 8.02
N ALA A 133 10.73 -3.85 8.23
CA ALA A 133 10.65 -4.49 9.54
C ALA A 133 12.03 -4.93 10.08
N ASP A 134 12.90 -5.44 9.21
CA ASP A 134 14.27 -5.83 9.55
C ASP A 134 15.11 -4.61 9.98
N ILE A 135 14.91 -3.45 9.35
CA ILE A 135 15.56 -2.18 9.74
C ILE A 135 15.09 -1.73 11.13
N VAL A 136 13.79 -1.83 11.43
CA VAL A 136 13.25 -1.50 12.76
C VAL A 136 13.89 -2.42 13.82
N GLY A 137 13.98 -3.71 13.50
CA GLY A 137 14.40 -4.73 14.45
C GLY A 137 13.33 -5.02 15.52
N GLY A 138 13.36 -6.23 16.08
CA GLY A 138 12.43 -6.60 17.17
C GLY A 138 10.97 -6.78 16.75
N CYS A 139 10.66 -6.74 15.45
CA CYS A 139 9.33 -7.00 14.91
C CYS A 139 9.39 -7.90 13.66
N HIS A 140 8.24 -8.40 13.23
CA HIS A 140 8.07 -9.16 12.00
C HIS A 140 6.68 -8.91 11.39
N LEU A 141 6.46 -9.38 10.17
CA LEU A 141 5.14 -9.34 9.52
C LEU A 141 4.47 -10.71 9.60
N GLU A 142 3.25 -10.72 10.12
CA GLU A 142 2.39 -11.90 10.21
C GLU A 142 1.20 -11.78 9.27
N SER A 143 0.83 -12.89 8.62
CA SER A 143 -0.35 -12.94 7.78
C SER A 143 -1.59 -13.22 8.61
N GLU A 144 -2.63 -12.41 8.45
CA GLU A 144 -3.91 -12.56 9.14
C GLU A 144 -5.06 -12.51 8.14
N ILE A 145 -6.03 -13.40 8.31
CA ILE A 145 -7.28 -13.35 7.54
C ILE A 145 -8.24 -12.41 8.26
N ARG A 146 -8.72 -11.39 7.55
CA ARG A 146 -9.57 -10.35 8.13
C ARG A 146 -10.87 -10.17 7.35
N PHE A 147 -11.82 -9.58 8.07
CA PHE A 147 -13.18 -9.31 7.62
C PHE A 147 -13.96 -10.56 7.21
N ASN A 148 -15.24 -10.39 6.94
CA ASN A 148 -16.11 -11.49 6.50
C ASN A 148 -15.77 -12.00 5.07
N ALA A 149 -14.88 -11.32 4.37
CA ALA A 149 -14.48 -11.63 3.00
C ALA A 149 -13.17 -12.44 2.92
N GLU A 150 -12.65 -12.93 4.05
CA GLU A 150 -11.43 -13.74 4.12
C GLU A 150 -10.23 -13.08 3.39
N GLU A 151 -10.02 -11.80 3.65
CA GLU A 151 -8.98 -11.02 2.99
C GLU A 151 -7.64 -11.20 3.72
N PRO A 152 -6.55 -11.61 3.04
CA PRO A 152 -5.25 -11.79 3.66
C PRO A 152 -4.52 -10.44 3.83
N TYR A 153 -4.27 -10.07 5.08
CA TYR A 153 -3.51 -8.91 5.50
C TYR A 153 -2.15 -9.31 6.05
N TRP A 154 -1.19 -8.40 5.94
CA TRP A 154 0.10 -8.52 6.60
C TRP A 154 0.21 -7.43 7.65
N VAL A 155 0.44 -7.82 8.89
CA VAL A 155 0.38 -6.95 10.07
C VAL A 155 1.71 -7.02 10.79
N VAL A 156 2.20 -5.88 11.29
CA VAL A 156 3.45 -5.87 12.05
C VAL A 156 3.21 -6.30 13.49
N ARG A 157 4.02 -7.23 13.97
CA ARG A 157 3.96 -7.82 15.31
C ARG A 157 5.32 -7.73 15.98
N GLY A 158 5.34 -7.49 17.30
CA GLY A 158 6.57 -7.49 18.09
C GLY A 158 7.07 -8.92 18.33
N ASN A 159 8.38 -9.10 18.46
CA ASN A 159 9.00 -10.41 18.72
C ASN A 159 8.80 -10.90 20.17
N GLY A 160 8.41 -10.01 21.09
CA GLY A 160 7.94 -10.35 22.43
C GLY A 160 6.42 -10.33 22.46
N GLY A 161 5.77 -11.49 22.34
CA GLY A 161 4.32 -11.59 22.30
C GLY A 161 3.66 -11.23 23.64
N GLY A 162 2.45 -10.67 23.55
CA GLY A 162 1.40 -10.77 24.57
C GLY A 162 1.37 -9.67 25.62
N GLY A 163 0.44 -8.73 25.44
CA GLY A 163 -0.29 -8.06 26.51
C GLY A 163 -1.77 -8.30 26.28
#